data_AF-A0A150WUZ8-F1
#
_entry.id   AF-A0A150WUZ8-F1
#
_cell.length_a   1.000
_cell.length_b   1.000
_cell.length_c   1.000
_cell.angle_alpha   90.00
_cell.angle_beta   90.00
_cell.angle_gamma   90.00
#
_symmetry.space_group_name_H-M   'P 1'
#
loop_
_entity.id
_entity.type
_entity.pdbx_description
1 polymer ?
#
loop_
_entity_poly.entity_id
_entity_poly.type
_entity_poly.pdbx_seq_one_letter_code
_entity_poly.pdbx_strand_id
1 'polypeptide(L)'
;MKSLFKVACFIVLSVGITSCATEKKYQKKIDGWIGFTPQELEKAWGEPAKTIKNDDGTQLIYFQLIDSDLAPAAPLQKVIGEKPHYMIMDYYLPFGKEAVYESNADKLPPRSLTYTCSTFFEIGANGTISRAGFYGNKCRIR
;
A
#
# COMPACT_ATOMS: atom_id res chain seq x y z
N MET A 1 -16.20 -41.39 14.32
CA MET A 1 -16.52 -40.17 13.53
C MET A 1 -16.79 -38.92 14.39
N LYS A 2 -16.05 -38.70 15.50
CA LYS A 2 -16.16 -37.45 16.32
C LYS A 2 -14.84 -36.67 16.41
N SER A 3 -13.73 -37.30 16.02
CA SER A 3 -12.39 -36.71 16.06
C SER A 3 -12.02 -35.95 14.79
N LEU A 4 -12.66 -36.27 13.65
CA LEU A 4 -12.35 -35.64 12.35
C LEU A 4 -12.92 -34.22 12.22
N PHE A 5 -14.01 -33.90 12.94
CA PHE A 5 -14.64 -32.59 12.91
C PHE A 5 -13.86 -31.53 13.73
N LYS A 6 -13.12 -31.95 14.76
CA LYS A 6 -12.26 -31.06 15.58
C LYS A 6 -10.98 -30.64 14.85
N VAL A 7 -10.43 -31.53 14.01
CA VAL A 7 -9.20 -31.27 13.24
C VAL A 7 -9.48 -30.30 12.09
N ALA A 8 -10.65 -30.40 11.44
CA ALA A 8 -11.06 -29.49 10.37
C ALA A 8 -11.18 -28.03 10.84
N CYS A 9 -11.65 -27.80 12.07
CA CYS A 9 -11.79 -26.44 12.62
C CYS A 9 -10.44 -25.80 12.99
N PHE A 10 -9.40 -26.60 13.24
CA PHE A 10 -8.06 -26.12 13.62
C PHE A 10 -7.23 -25.69 12.40
N ILE A 11 -7.46 -26.30 11.23
CA ILE A 11 -6.72 -26.02 10.00
C ILE A 11 -7.22 -24.73 9.31
N VAL A 12 -8.49 -24.37 9.47
CA VAL A 12 -9.04 -23.12 8.91
C VAL A 12 -8.59 -21.89 9.71
N LEU A 13 -8.23 -22.05 10.99
CA LEU A 13 -7.81 -20.94 11.86
C LEU A 13 -6.33 -20.54 11.68
N SER A 14 -5.49 -21.39 11.08
CA SER A 14 -4.04 -21.16 10.99
C SER A 14 -3.59 -20.38 9.74
N VAL A 15 -4.43 -20.25 8.71
CA VAL A 15 -4.04 -19.64 7.42
C VAL A 15 -4.28 -18.12 7.36
N GLY A 16 -4.95 -17.52 8.36
CA GLY A 16 -5.38 -16.11 8.32
C GLY A 16 -4.49 -15.05 9.01
N ILE A 17 -3.35 -15.40 9.62
CA ILE A 17 -2.70 -14.52 10.62
C ILE A 17 -1.46 -13.74 10.11
N THR A 18 -1.05 -13.89 8.84
CA THR A 18 0.27 -13.37 8.40
C THR A 18 0.27 -11.92 7.90
N SER A 19 -0.88 -11.31 7.60
CA SER A 19 -0.93 -9.90 7.15
C SER A 19 -0.70 -8.89 8.28
N CYS A 20 -1.18 -9.17 9.50
CA CYS A 20 -1.04 -8.26 10.65
C CYS A 20 0.39 -8.24 11.24
N ALA A 21 1.23 -9.24 10.94
CA ALA A 21 2.57 -9.33 11.50
C ALA A 21 3.50 -8.20 11.01
N THR A 22 3.33 -7.75 9.76
CA THR A 22 4.13 -6.67 9.18
C THR A 22 3.70 -5.31 9.72
N GLU A 23 2.39 -5.08 9.84
CA GLU A 23 1.80 -3.86 10.40
C GLU A 23 2.21 -3.66 11.87
N LYS A 24 2.08 -4.69 12.71
CA LYS A 24 2.49 -4.62 14.12
C LYS A 24 3.98 -4.35 14.30
N LYS A 25 4.82 -4.98 13.47
CA LYS A 25 6.28 -4.73 13.49
C LYS A 25 6.59 -3.30 13.07
N TYR A 26 5.91 -2.79 12.05
CA TYR A 26 6.09 -1.42 11.60
C TYR A 26 5.61 -0.41 12.64
N GLN A 27 4.41 -0.60 13.21
CA GLN A 27 3.88 0.21 14.32
C GLN A 27 4.89 0.27 15.46
N LYS A 28 5.41 -0.88 15.90
CA LYS A 28 6.42 -0.92 16.97
C LYS A 28 7.69 -0.13 16.65
N LYS A 29 8.11 -0.08 15.39
CA LYS A 29 9.28 0.70 14.97
C LYS A 29 8.99 2.21 15.00
N ILE A 30 7.81 2.64 14.56
CA ILE A 30 7.46 4.06 14.58
C ILE A 30 7.11 4.55 15.99
N ASP A 31 6.52 3.69 16.84
CA ASP A 31 6.30 3.96 18.27
C ASP A 31 7.62 4.20 19.02
N GLY A 32 8.72 3.64 18.53
CA GLY A 32 10.06 3.87 19.08
C GLY A 32 10.52 5.34 19.02
N TRP A 33 9.84 6.19 18.25
CA TRP A 33 10.11 7.63 18.17
C TRP A 33 9.29 8.45 19.18
N ILE A 34 8.37 7.85 19.93
CA ILE A 34 7.63 8.56 20.98
C ILE A 34 8.63 9.10 22.02
N GLY A 35 8.52 10.39 22.34
CA GLY A 35 9.41 11.11 23.24
C GLY A 35 10.64 11.75 22.57
N PHE A 36 10.94 11.42 21.32
CA PHE A 36 11.98 12.11 20.55
C PHE A 36 11.48 13.45 20.00
N THR A 37 12.42 14.33 19.66
CA THR A 37 12.12 15.61 19.01
C THR A 37 11.87 15.43 17.51
N PRO A 38 11.10 16.34 16.87
CA PRO A 38 10.92 16.35 15.42
C PRO A 38 12.26 16.43 14.66
N GLN A 39 13.23 17.19 15.19
CA GLN A 39 14.54 17.35 14.57
C GLN A 39 15.34 16.05 14.53
N GLU A 40 15.25 15.23 15.58
CA GLU A 40 15.89 13.90 15.61
C GLU A 40 15.23 12.95 14.61
N LEU A 41 13.90 13.00 14.50
CA LEU A 41 13.16 12.21 13.53
C LEU A 41 13.51 12.62 12.10
N GLU A 42 13.49 13.90 11.78
CA GLU A 42 13.84 14.43 10.45
C GLU A 42 15.27 14.10 10.05
N LYS A 43 16.20 14.08 11.00
CA LYS A 43 17.58 13.63 10.75
C LYS A 43 17.65 12.17 10.30
N ALA A 44 16.74 11.31 10.77
CA ALA A 44 16.72 9.90 10.43
C ALA A 44 15.82 9.58 9.22
N TRP A 45 14.73 10.32 9.01
CA TRP A 45 13.72 10.03 8.00
C TRP A 45 13.76 10.96 6.78
N GLY A 46 14.50 12.07 6.88
CA GLY A 46 14.57 13.14 5.89
C GLY A 46 13.50 14.20 6.09
N GLU A 47 13.24 14.98 5.04
CA GLU A 47 12.22 16.03 5.06
C GLU A 47 10.80 15.43 5.05
N PRO A 48 9.87 15.96 5.87
CA PRO A 48 8.47 15.54 5.84
C PRO A 48 7.81 15.97 4.53
N ALA A 49 6.91 15.12 4.03
CA ALA A 49 6.11 15.42 2.85
C ALA A 49 5.05 16.51 3.13
N LYS A 50 4.57 16.59 4.38
CA LYS A 50 3.55 17.55 4.80
C LYS A 50 3.60 17.78 6.31
N THR A 51 3.37 19.02 6.73
CA THR A 51 3.17 19.38 8.13
C THR A 51 1.85 20.12 8.29
N ILE A 52 1.06 19.76 9.29
CA ILE A 52 -0.20 20.40 9.67
C ILE A 52 -0.05 20.91 11.10
N LYS A 53 -0.33 22.19 11.32
CA LYS A 53 -0.42 22.75 12.68
C LYS A 53 -1.89 22.80 13.07
N ASN A 54 -2.20 22.31 14.25
CA ASN A 54 -3.55 22.38 14.81
C ASN A 54 -3.67 23.63 15.69
N ASP A 55 -4.91 24.08 15.91
CA ASP A 55 -5.20 25.28 16.70
C ASP A 55 -4.83 25.14 18.19
N ASP A 56 -4.74 23.89 18.68
CA ASP A 56 -4.34 23.55 20.05
C ASP A 56 -2.81 23.57 20.28
N GLY A 57 -2.04 23.94 19.26
CA GLY A 57 -0.58 23.99 19.31
C GLY A 57 0.11 22.65 19.03
N THR A 58 -0.65 21.57 18.83
CA THR A 58 -0.10 20.30 18.33
C THR A 58 0.20 20.37 16.83
N GLN A 59 1.08 19.49 16.37
CA GLN A 59 1.45 19.42 14.95
C GLN A 59 1.47 17.98 14.47
N LEU A 60 0.99 17.75 13.25
CA LEU A 60 1.11 16.46 12.57
C LEU A 60 2.12 16.59 11.43
N ILE A 61 3.19 15.80 11.48
CA ILE A 61 4.18 15.67 10.41
C ILE A 61 3.99 14.35 9.69
N TYR A 62 3.99 14.39 8.36
CA TYR A 62 3.73 13.24 7.49
C TYR A 62 4.94 12.91 6.63
N PHE A 63 5.25 11.62 6.55
CA PHE A 63 6.24 11.04 5.65
C PHE A 63 5.53 10.11 4.67
N GLN A 64 5.94 10.16 3.41
CA GLN A 64 5.34 9.36 2.35
C GLN A 64 6.38 8.47 1.69
N LEU A 65 6.03 7.20 1.54
CA LEU A 65 6.76 6.22 0.77
C LEU A 65 5.87 5.78 -0.39
N ILE A 66 6.36 5.97 -1.61
CA ILE A 66 5.70 5.52 -2.83
C ILE A 66 6.58 4.42 -3.42
N ASP A 67 5.98 3.30 -3.76
CA ASP A 67 6.65 2.15 -4.34
C ASP A 67 5.86 1.67 -5.57
N SER A 68 6.53 1.02 -6.51
CA SER A 68 5.88 0.47 -7.70
C SER A 68 6.39 -0.93 -8.02
N ASP A 69 5.45 -1.85 -8.25
CA ASP A 69 5.76 -3.18 -8.74
C ASP A 69 5.18 -3.39 -10.14
N LEU A 70 5.84 -4.22 -10.93
CA LEU A 70 5.24 -4.75 -12.14
C LEU A 70 4.42 -5.99 -11.81
N ALA A 71 3.09 -5.89 -11.91
CA ALA A 71 2.24 -7.08 -11.92
C ALA A 71 2.48 -7.86 -13.22
N PRO A 72 2.69 -9.19 -13.13
CA PRO A 72 2.90 -10.02 -14.31
C PRO A 72 1.64 -10.11 -15.17
N ALA A 73 1.83 -10.45 -16.44
CA ALA A 73 0.73 -10.77 -17.33
C ALA A 73 -0.13 -11.92 -16.76
N ALA A 74 -1.43 -11.73 -16.69
CA ALA A 74 -2.38 -12.71 -16.16
C ALA A 74 -3.24 -13.28 -17.28
N PRO A 75 -3.59 -14.59 -17.27
CA PRO A 75 -4.53 -15.13 -18.24
C PRO A 75 -5.89 -14.44 -18.08
N LEU A 76 -6.55 -14.12 -19.20
CA LEU A 76 -7.95 -13.70 -19.13
C LEU A 76 -8.80 -14.89 -18.69
N GLN A 77 -9.68 -14.67 -17.70
CA GLN A 77 -10.68 -15.67 -17.35
C GLN A 77 -11.64 -15.79 -18.54
N LYS A 78 -11.58 -16.91 -19.26
CA LYS A 78 -12.50 -17.19 -20.34
C LYS A 78 -13.86 -17.54 -19.73
N VAL A 79 -14.73 -16.54 -19.60
CA VAL A 79 -16.13 -16.79 -19.23
C VAL A 79 -16.79 -17.49 -20.42
N ILE A 80 -17.24 -18.72 -20.22
CA ILE A 80 -17.90 -19.51 -21.27
C ILE A 80 -19.18 -18.78 -21.67
N GLY A 81 -19.20 -18.20 -22.87
CA GLY A 81 -20.36 -17.48 -23.42
C GLY A 81 -20.21 -15.97 -23.54
N GLU A 82 -19.13 -15.36 -23.03
CA GLU A 82 -18.84 -13.93 -23.27
C GLU A 82 -18.02 -13.73 -24.56
N LYS A 83 -18.32 -12.64 -25.27
CA LYS A 83 -17.54 -12.17 -26.42
C LYS A 83 -16.08 -11.90 -25.98
N PRO A 84 -15.07 -12.08 -26.85
CA PRO A 84 -13.69 -11.83 -26.49
C PRO A 84 -13.51 -10.43 -25.90
N HIS A 85 -12.80 -10.35 -24.77
CA HIS A 85 -12.38 -9.07 -24.19
C HIS A 85 -11.32 -8.45 -25.10
N TYR A 86 -11.67 -7.36 -25.76
CA TYR A 86 -10.76 -6.57 -26.57
C TYR A 86 -10.03 -5.56 -25.69
N MET A 87 -8.71 -5.43 -25.86
CA MET A 87 -7.97 -4.27 -25.35
C MET A 87 -7.80 -3.27 -26.48
N ILE A 88 -8.38 -2.08 -26.32
CA ILE A 88 -8.10 -0.93 -27.18
C ILE A 88 -6.86 -0.23 -26.61
N MET A 89 -5.81 -0.11 -27.41
CA MET A 89 -4.67 0.76 -27.09
C MET A 89 -4.80 2.04 -27.92
N ASP A 90 -5.19 3.13 -27.27
CA ASP A 90 -5.29 4.44 -27.91
C ASP A 90 -3.89 5.02 -28.14
N TYR A 91 -3.36 4.85 -29.35
CA TYR A 91 -2.19 5.58 -29.81
C TYR A 91 -2.63 6.86 -30.52
N TYR A 92 -2.32 8.02 -29.93
CA TYR A 92 -2.44 9.31 -30.62
C TYR A 92 -1.38 9.40 -31.73
N LEU A 93 -1.78 9.04 -32.96
CA LEU A 93 -0.97 9.28 -34.16
C LEU A 93 -1.17 10.73 -34.63
N PRO A 94 -0.11 11.44 -35.09
CA PRO A 94 -0.17 12.85 -35.47
C PRO A 94 -1.05 13.18 -36.69
N PHE A 95 -1.75 12.21 -37.28
CA PHE A 95 -2.55 12.37 -38.50
C PHE A 95 -4.02 11.91 -38.37
N GLY A 96 -4.55 11.80 -37.15
CA GLY A 96 -6.02 11.74 -36.93
C GLY A 96 -6.73 10.46 -37.39
N LYS A 97 -6.02 9.34 -37.55
CA LYS A 97 -6.63 8.02 -37.75
C LYS A 97 -6.29 7.13 -36.56
N GLU A 98 -7.30 6.82 -35.75
CA GLU A 98 -7.24 5.74 -34.77
C GLU A 98 -7.01 4.42 -35.51
N ALA A 99 -5.90 3.75 -35.22
CA ALA A 99 -5.69 2.38 -35.67
C ALA A 99 -6.25 1.46 -34.59
N VAL A 100 -7.45 0.92 -34.79
CA VAL A 100 -8.03 -0.10 -33.90
C VAL A 100 -7.35 -1.43 -34.22
N TYR A 101 -6.39 -1.82 -33.40
CA TYR A 101 -5.79 -3.15 -33.46
C TYR A 101 -6.59 -4.12 -32.60
N GLU A 102 -7.30 -5.04 -33.25
CA GLU A 102 -8.02 -6.13 -32.59
C GLU A 102 -7.00 -7.23 -32.25
N SER A 103 -6.59 -7.33 -30.98
CA SER A 103 -5.78 -8.45 -30.51
C SER A 103 -6.65 -9.39 -29.70
N ASN A 104 -6.74 -10.65 -30.13
CA ASN A 104 -7.21 -11.76 -29.30
C ASN A 104 -6.15 -12.00 -28.22
N ALA A 105 -6.15 -11.17 -27.18
CA ALA A 105 -5.18 -11.28 -26.11
C ALA A 105 -5.64 -12.36 -25.13
N ASP A 106 -5.03 -13.55 -25.16
CA ASP A 106 -5.29 -14.60 -24.15
C ASP A 106 -4.79 -14.21 -22.74
N LYS A 107 -4.06 -13.08 -22.63
CA LYS A 107 -3.47 -12.57 -21.40
C LYS A 107 -3.62 -11.05 -21.31
N LEU A 108 -3.83 -10.55 -20.10
CA LEU A 108 -3.64 -9.14 -19.76
C LEU A 108 -2.14 -8.79 -19.83
N PRO A 109 -1.77 -7.60 -20.34
CA PRO A 109 -0.39 -7.14 -20.32
C PRO A 109 0.06 -6.90 -18.87
N PRO A 110 1.39 -6.89 -18.63
CA PRO A 110 1.92 -6.44 -17.35
C PRO A 110 1.45 -5.02 -17.03
N ARG A 111 1.14 -4.76 -15.76
CA ARG A 111 0.68 -3.43 -15.29
C ARG A 111 1.51 -2.96 -14.11
N SER A 112 1.78 -1.67 -14.04
CA SER A 112 2.41 -1.07 -12.86
C SER A 112 1.40 -0.95 -11.73
N LEU A 113 1.74 -1.45 -10.55
CA LEU A 113 0.97 -1.30 -9.32
C LEU A 113 1.70 -0.32 -8.41
N THR A 114 1.08 0.82 -8.13
CA THR A 114 1.61 1.81 -7.20
C THR A 114 1.10 1.55 -5.79
N TYR A 115 2.01 1.50 -4.83
CA TYR A 115 1.74 1.37 -3.41
C TYR A 115 2.14 2.65 -2.71
N THR A 116 1.34 3.08 -1.73
CA THR A 116 1.60 4.29 -0.96
C THR A 116 1.48 3.96 0.52
N CYS A 117 2.51 4.29 1.28
CA CYS A 117 2.47 4.30 2.73
C CYS A 117 2.65 5.73 3.25
N SER A 118 1.71 6.17 4.08
CA SER A 118 1.77 7.45 4.76
C SER A 118 1.94 7.21 6.25
N THR A 119 3.06 7.71 6.80
CA THR A 119 3.38 7.64 8.23
C THR A 119 3.25 9.03 8.82
N PHE A 120 2.63 9.16 9.97
CA PHE A 120 2.48 10.43 10.66
C PHE A 120 2.99 10.36 12.09
N PHE A 121 3.49 11.49 12.56
CA PHE A 121 3.87 11.70 13.95
C PHE A 121 3.18 12.96 14.46
N GLU A 122 2.56 12.84 15.63
CA GLU A 122 1.97 13.97 16.35
C GLU A 122 3.01 14.53 17.31
N ILE A 123 3.25 15.83 17.20
CA ILE A 123 4.13 16.59 18.07
C ILE A 123 3.23 17.22 19.13
N GLY A 124 3.44 16.80 20.38
CA GLY A 124 2.74 17.35 21.52
C GLY A 124 3.20 18.77 21.84
N ALA A 125 2.43 19.48 22.67
CA ALA A 125 2.77 20.84 23.10
C ALA A 125 4.12 20.95 23.84
N ASN A 126 4.65 19.82 24.34
CA ASN A 126 5.98 19.74 24.95
C ASN A 126 7.13 19.68 23.94
N GLY A 127 6.85 19.72 22.63
CA GLY A 127 7.86 19.72 21.56
C GLY A 127 8.42 18.33 21.23
N THR A 128 7.82 17.27 21.74
CA THR A 128 8.22 15.88 21.46
C THR A 128 7.10 15.11 20.79
N ILE A 129 7.44 13.99 20.15
CA ILE A 129 6.47 13.12 19.52
C ILE A 129 5.61 12.45 20.60
N SER A 130 4.30 12.75 20.58
CA SER A 130 3.31 12.17 21.49
C SER A 130 2.67 10.91 20.93
N ARG A 131 2.63 10.77 19.58
CA ARG A 131 1.94 9.67 18.89
C ARG A 131 2.56 9.39 17.53
N ALA A 132 2.49 8.15 17.09
CA ALA A 132 2.85 7.74 15.75
C ALA A 132 1.76 6.84 15.15
N GLY A 133 1.59 6.91 13.83
CA GLY A 133 0.67 6.01 13.13
C GLY A 133 0.97 5.98 11.64
N PHE A 134 0.30 5.07 10.94
CA PHE A 134 0.45 4.94 9.50
C PHE A 134 -0.82 4.42 8.84
N TYR A 135 -0.93 4.63 7.55
CA TYR A 135 -1.97 4.08 6.70
C TYR A 135 -1.45 3.82 5.28
N GLY A 136 -2.14 2.97 4.55
CA GLY A 136 -1.77 2.56 3.20
C GLY A 136 -1.17 1.16 3.15
N ASN A 137 -0.37 0.88 2.12
CA ASN A 137 0.13 -0.45 1.81
C ASN A 137 1.65 -0.46 1.62
N LYS A 138 2.27 -1.63 1.87
CA LYS A 138 3.73 -1.85 1.80
C LYS A 138 4.58 -0.91 2.66
N CYS A 139 4.08 -0.54 3.83
CA CYS A 139 4.83 0.25 4.80
C CYS A 139 6.12 -0.42 5.26
N ARG A 140 7.22 0.32 5.19
CA ARG A 140 8.55 -0.07 5.66
C ARG A 140 9.30 1.15 6.15
N ILE A 141 10.32 0.93 6.97
CA ILE A 141 11.22 2.00 7.41
C ILE A 141 12.08 2.40 6.21
N ARG A 142 12.33 3.72 6.09
CA ARG A 142 13.24 4.27 5.10
C ARG A 142 14.69 3.83 5.37
#